data_AF-A0A4Q3ED57-F1
#
_entry.id   AF-A0A4Q3ED57-F1
#
_cell.length_a   1.000
_cell.length_b   1.000
_cell.length_c   1.000
_cell.angle_alpha   90.00
_cell.angle_beta   90.00
_cell.angle_gamma   90.00
#
_symmetry.space_group_name_H-M   'P 1'
#
loop_
_entity.id
_entity.type
_entity.pdbx_description
1 polymer ?
#
loop_
_entity_poly.entity_id
_entity_poly.type
_entity_poly.pdbx_seq_one_letter_code
_entity_poly.pdbx_strand_id
1 'polypeptide(L)'
;MKIFNKIWGISLVALFMVLASPNKSSAQDEYVTDQVFYDELSPYGTWVSDPDYGNVWVPDVDQGFQPYATNGYWALTSYGNTWVSDYDWGWAPFHYGRWRFDNYYGWTWIPGYEWAPAWVTWRQGGGYFGWAPLSPGLSIDVSFGGYNIPDNYWVFAPQAYITSPNIYDYYVPYNDRVTIINRTTYINNTYVYNNRRYYSGPRSADIQRATGRPVRMYNVRN
;
A
#
# COMPACT_ATOMS: atom_id res chain seq x y z
N MET A 1 0.63 10.22 76.51
CA MET A 1 1.02 11.58 76.93
C MET A 1 2.07 12.09 75.94
N LYS A 2 1.92 13.34 75.44
CA LYS A 2 2.62 14.02 74.31
C LYS A 2 2.12 13.55 72.92
N ILE A 3 1.19 14.19 72.19
CA ILE A 3 0.82 15.58 71.84
C ILE A 3 1.82 16.27 70.88
N PHE A 4 1.39 16.31 69.61
CA PHE A 4 1.59 17.29 68.51
C PHE A 4 2.99 17.64 67.98
N ASN A 5 3.17 17.53 66.64
CA ASN A 5 3.03 18.71 65.77
C ASN A 5 2.84 18.37 64.28
N LYS A 6 1.99 19.21 63.67
CA LYS A 6 1.48 19.21 62.31
C LYS A 6 2.42 20.07 61.46
N ILE A 7 2.92 19.58 60.33
CA ILE A 7 3.48 20.44 59.27
C ILE A 7 2.82 20.02 57.96
N TRP A 8 2.03 20.93 57.41
CA TRP A 8 1.55 20.89 56.04
C TRP A 8 2.69 21.25 55.10
N GLY A 9 2.97 20.38 54.14
CA GLY A 9 3.93 20.63 53.06
C GLY A 9 3.40 19.97 51.80
N ILE A 10 2.70 20.77 50.99
CA ILE A 10 2.19 20.41 49.67
C ILE A 10 3.41 20.16 48.77
N SER A 11 3.49 19.02 48.09
CA SER A 11 4.30 18.89 46.88
C SER A 11 3.78 17.79 45.95
N LEU A 12 3.06 18.28 44.94
CA LEU A 12 2.95 17.81 43.55
C LEU A 12 3.14 16.32 43.25
N VAL A 13 2.01 15.72 42.91
CA VAL A 13 1.87 14.56 42.02
C VAL A 13 2.53 14.88 40.67
N ALA A 14 3.61 14.18 40.33
CA ALA A 14 4.11 14.10 38.96
C ALA A 14 3.49 12.87 38.29
N LEU A 15 2.28 13.06 37.74
CA LEU A 15 1.63 12.08 36.88
C LEU A 15 2.30 12.17 35.50
N PHE A 16 3.12 11.19 35.13
CA PHE A 16 3.61 11.03 33.77
C PHE A 16 2.42 10.64 32.86
N MET A 17 1.73 11.63 32.31
CA MET A 17 0.95 11.43 31.09
C MET A 17 1.93 11.36 29.93
N VAL A 18 2.18 10.14 29.43
CA VAL A 18 2.67 9.96 28.07
C VAL A 18 1.56 10.46 27.16
N LEU A 19 1.69 11.71 26.71
CA LEU A 19 0.94 12.18 25.55
C LEU A 19 1.41 11.32 24.38
N ALA A 20 0.60 10.33 24.00
CA ALA A 20 0.67 9.81 22.64
C ALA A 20 0.43 11.01 21.73
N SER A 21 1.50 11.54 21.16
CA SER A 21 1.42 12.55 20.12
C SER A 21 0.46 11.99 19.07
N PRO A 22 -0.59 12.73 18.66
CA PRO A 22 -1.28 12.35 17.44
C PRO A 22 -0.20 12.30 16.35
N ASN A 23 -0.04 11.15 15.69
CA ASN A 23 0.72 11.08 14.45
C ASN A 23 0.25 12.26 13.60
N LYS A 24 1.17 13.15 13.26
CA LYS A 24 0.88 14.29 12.39
C LYS A 24 0.44 13.72 11.06
N SER A 25 -0.87 13.58 10.88
CA SER A 25 -1.46 13.61 9.56
C SER A 25 -1.58 15.10 9.20
N SER A 26 -0.65 15.56 8.36
CA SER A 26 -0.67 16.85 7.68
C SER A 26 -0.47 16.48 6.20
N ALA A 27 -1.42 16.60 5.26
CA ALA A 27 -2.39 17.65 4.92
C ALA A 27 -1.74 18.93 4.38
N GLN A 28 -1.02 18.81 3.27
CA GLN A 28 -0.93 19.81 2.19
C GLN A 28 -0.42 19.10 0.93
N ASP A 29 -0.66 19.64 -0.28
CA ASP A 29 0.01 19.23 -1.51
C ASP A 29 1.51 19.57 -1.42
N GLU A 30 2.20 18.99 -0.44
CA GLU A 30 3.62 19.10 -0.24
C GLU A 30 4.27 18.27 -1.33
N TYR A 31 5.08 18.94 -2.15
CA TYR A 31 5.90 18.26 -3.14
C TYR A 31 6.82 17.30 -2.39
N VAL A 32 6.52 16.00 -2.47
CA VAL A 32 7.42 14.98 -1.94
C VAL A 32 8.71 15.05 -2.74
N THR A 33 9.84 15.11 -2.04
CA THR A 33 11.17 15.19 -2.63
C THR A 33 11.94 13.91 -2.37
N ASP A 34 13.02 13.68 -3.12
CA ASP A 34 13.93 12.58 -2.85
C ASP A 34 14.48 12.62 -1.42
N GLN A 35 14.77 13.81 -0.90
CA GLN A 35 15.28 13.96 0.46
C GLN A 35 14.30 13.41 1.50
N VAL A 36 13.00 13.69 1.34
CA VAL A 36 11.95 13.13 2.21
C VAL A 36 11.93 11.60 2.11
N PHE A 37 12.06 11.04 0.91
CA PHE A 37 12.15 9.59 0.76
C PHE A 37 13.41 9.03 1.43
N TYR A 38 14.58 9.62 1.22
CA TYR A 38 15.82 9.17 1.86
C TYR A 38 15.70 9.19 3.37
N ASP A 39 15.27 10.30 3.95
CA ASP A 39 15.23 10.48 5.40
C ASP A 39 14.22 9.52 6.07
N GLU A 40 13.03 9.37 5.50
CA GLU A 40 11.96 8.56 6.09
C GLU A 40 12.11 7.05 5.81
N LEU A 41 12.79 6.65 4.72
CA LEU A 41 12.96 5.24 4.35
C LEU A 41 14.29 4.62 4.78
N SER A 42 15.33 5.43 5.04
CA SER A 42 16.64 4.94 5.48
C SER A 42 16.61 4.08 6.76
N PRO A 43 15.73 4.32 7.75
CA PRO A 43 15.65 3.44 8.93
C PRO A 43 15.10 2.04 8.65
N TYR A 44 14.46 1.83 7.48
CA TYR A 44 13.69 0.62 7.18
C TYR A 44 14.22 -0.17 5.98
N GLY A 45 15.37 0.21 5.45
CA GLY A 45 15.94 -0.42 4.26
C GLY A 45 17.20 0.26 3.80
N THR A 46 17.73 -0.19 2.67
CA THR A 46 19.00 0.29 2.12
C THR A 46 18.78 0.92 0.75
N TRP A 47 19.38 2.09 0.54
CA TRP A 47 19.45 2.72 -0.78
C TRP A 47 20.63 2.15 -1.58
N VAL A 48 20.35 1.72 -2.81
CA VAL A 48 21.31 1.07 -3.71
C VAL A 48 21.31 1.81 -5.04
N SER A 49 22.49 2.01 -5.62
CA SER A 49 22.61 2.54 -6.99
C SER A 49 22.29 1.43 -8.00
N ASP A 50 21.27 1.66 -8.81
CA ASP A 50 20.88 0.84 -9.94
C ASP A 50 21.26 1.57 -11.25
N PRO A 51 21.88 0.89 -12.24
CA PRO A 51 22.34 1.53 -13.47
C PRO A 51 21.21 2.04 -14.36
N ASP A 52 20.02 1.44 -14.28
CA ASP A 52 18.87 1.77 -15.14
C ASP A 52 17.96 2.81 -14.48
N TYR A 53 17.88 2.81 -13.14
CA TYR A 53 16.89 3.60 -12.39
C TYR A 53 17.49 4.62 -11.41
N GLY A 54 18.82 4.71 -11.29
CA GLY A 54 19.46 5.54 -10.29
C GLY A 54 19.33 4.92 -8.90
N ASN A 55 19.10 5.74 -7.87
CA ASN A 55 19.00 5.21 -6.51
C ASN A 55 17.63 4.56 -6.26
N VAL A 56 17.66 3.26 -5.98
CA VAL A 56 16.49 2.46 -5.60
C VAL A 56 16.57 2.09 -4.12
N TRP A 57 15.42 1.88 -3.50
CA TRP A 57 15.34 1.47 -2.10
C TRP A 57 15.00 -0.01 -1.99
N VAL A 58 15.75 -0.73 -1.16
CA VAL A 58 15.56 -2.14 -0.85
C VAL A 58 15.07 -2.24 0.60
N PRO A 59 13.82 -2.66 0.85
CA PRO A 59 13.28 -2.77 2.21
C PRO A 59 14.00 -3.86 3.01
N ASP A 60 14.19 -3.63 4.31
CA ASP A 60 14.56 -4.68 5.27
C ASP A 60 13.28 -5.34 5.79
N VAL A 61 12.92 -6.48 5.20
CA VAL A 61 11.63 -7.16 5.37
C VAL A 61 11.81 -8.66 5.45
N ASP A 62 10.83 -9.32 6.08
CA ASP A 62 10.81 -10.77 6.19
C ASP A 62 10.77 -11.48 4.83
N GLN A 63 11.24 -12.73 4.85
CA GLN A 63 11.13 -13.61 3.69
C GLN A 63 9.66 -13.76 3.26
N GLY A 64 9.41 -13.55 1.97
CA GLY A 64 8.06 -13.63 1.41
C GLY A 64 7.34 -12.28 1.30
N PHE A 65 8.00 -11.17 1.67
CA PHE A 65 7.54 -9.84 1.33
C PHE A 65 7.12 -9.75 -0.14
N GLN A 66 5.92 -9.21 -0.37
CA GLN A 66 5.44 -8.89 -1.70
C GLN A 66 4.61 -7.60 -1.61
N PRO A 67 4.93 -6.57 -2.44
CA PRO A 67 4.21 -5.32 -2.40
C PRO A 67 2.74 -5.53 -2.78
N TYR A 68 1.86 -4.80 -2.09
CA TYR A 68 0.42 -4.94 -2.19
C TYR A 68 -0.10 -6.33 -1.81
N ALA A 69 0.64 -7.08 -0.98
CA ALA A 69 0.21 -8.39 -0.49
C ALA A 69 0.46 -8.54 1.01
N THR A 70 1.69 -8.31 1.44
CA THR A 70 2.09 -8.53 2.83
C THR A 70 1.84 -7.28 3.69
N ASN A 71 1.37 -7.49 4.93
CA ASN A 71 1.19 -6.47 5.96
C ASN A 71 0.37 -5.25 5.47
N GLY A 72 -0.85 -5.54 5.03
CA GLY A 72 -1.81 -4.55 4.57
C GLY A 72 -3.03 -5.20 3.93
N TYR A 73 -3.96 -4.35 3.48
CA TYR A 73 -5.22 -4.78 2.89
C TYR A 73 -5.80 -3.74 1.93
N TRP A 74 -6.82 -4.12 1.15
CA TRP A 74 -7.52 -3.20 0.26
C TRP A 74 -8.72 -2.55 0.95
N ALA A 75 -8.79 -1.21 0.88
CA ALA A 75 -9.93 -0.43 1.29
C ALA A 75 -10.49 0.35 0.10
N LEU A 76 -11.82 0.34 -0.07
CA LEU A 76 -12.44 1.19 -1.07
C LEU A 76 -12.58 2.63 -0.52
N THR A 77 -11.98 3.59 -1.22
CA THR A 77 -12.02 5.01 -0.86
C THR A 77 -12.67 5.86 -1.97
N SER A 78 -12.78 7.17 -1.74
CA SER A 78 -13.15 8.15 -2.78
C SER A 78 -12.19 8.18 -3.97
N TYR A 79 -10.97 7.65 -3.82
CA TYR A 79 -9.95 7.53 -4.86
C TYR A 79 -9.97 6.15 -5.55
N GLY A 80 -10.84 5.22 -5.16
CA GLY A 80 -10.87 3.84 -5.68
C GLY A 80 -10.33 2.82 -4.68
N ASN A 81 -9.93 1.64 -5.15
CA ASN A 81 -9.32 0.64 -4.26
C ASN A 81 -7.91 1.12 -3.86
N THR A 82 -7.76 1.41 -2.58
CA THR A 82 -6.55 1.94 -1.95
C THR A 82 -5.88 0.85 -1.13
N TRP A 83 -4.58 0.67 -1.30
CA TRP A 83 -3.81 -0.20 -0.43
C TRP A 83 -3.59 0.50 0.90
N VAL A 84 -3.98 -0.13 2.00
CA VAL A 84 -3.69 0.32 3.35
C VAL A 84 -2.57 -0.57 3.86
N SER A 85 -1.38 0.01 4.03
CA SER A 85 -0.22 -0.70 4.55
C SER A 85 -0.11 -0.54 6.06
N ASP A 86 0.26 -1.62 6.74
CA ASP A 86 0.57 -1.66 8.16
C ASP A 86 2.10 -1.55 8.41
N TYR A 87 2.90 -1.28 7.38
CA TYR A 87 4.30 -0.90 7.54
C TYR A 87 4.42 0.60 7.85
N ASP A 88 5.26 0.96 8.81
CA ASP A 88 5.49 2.37 9.19
C ASP A 88 6.00 3.22 8.02
N TRP A 89 6.76 2.61 7.11
CA TRP A 89 7.28 3.24 5.90
C TRP A 89 6.29 3.20 4.71
N GLY A 90 5.16 2.50 4.84
CA GLY A 90 4.26 2.17 3.73
C GLY A 90 3.60 3.36 3.04
N TRP A 91 3.54 4.52 3.72
CA TRP A 91 2.95 5.75 3.17
C TRP A 91 3.60 6.17 1.84
N ALA A 92 4.91 5.94 1.68
CA ALA A 92 5.63 6.31 0.47
C ALA A 92 5.55 5.19 -0.58
N PRO A 93 6.16 4.00 -0.38
CA PRO A 93 6.37 3.05 -1.47
C PRO A 93 5.09 2.42 -2.04
N PHE A 94 3.96 2.47 -1.33
CA PHE A 94 2.68 1.96 -1.84
C PHE A 94 1.83 3.00 -2.57
N HIS A 95 2.17 4.28 -2.45
CA HIS A 95 1.39 5.38 -3.03
C HIS A 95 2.20 6.23 -4.02
N TYR A 96 3.52 6.13 -3.96
CA TYR A 96 4.50 6.82 -4.77
C TYR A 96 5.43 5.81 -5.45
N GLY A 97 6.08 6.22 -6.55
CA GLY A 97 7.07 5.39 -7.23
C GLY A 97 6.53 4.08 -7.81
N ARG A 98 7.43 3.11 -7.99
CA ARG A 98 7.14 1.81 -8.63
C ARG A 98 7.95 0.69 -7.98
N TRP A 99 7.34 -0.49 -7.89
CA TRP A 99 8.02 -1.70 -7.42
C TRP A 99 8.53 -2.53 -8.60
N ARG A 100 9.71 -3.11 -8.43
CA ARG A 100 10.33 -4.07 -9.35
C ARG A 100 10.92 -5.20 -8.54
N PHE A 101 10.89 -6.41 -9.07
CA PHE A 101 11.63 -7.53 -8.54
C PHE A 101 12.99 -7.63 -9.24
N ASP A 102 14.04 -7.60 -8.44
CA ASP A 102 15.42 -7.87 -8.81
C ASP A 102 15.83 -9.26 -8.30
N ASN A 103 16.59 -10.01 -9.09
CA ASN A 103 16.96 -11.38 -8.73
C ASN A 103 17.98 -11.46 -7.59
N TYR A 104 18.75 -10.39 -7.37
CA TYR A 104 19.76 -10.33 -6.31
C TYR A 104 19.19 -9.67 -5.05
N TYR A 105 18.50 -8.53 -5.19
CA TYR A 105 17.98 -7.77 -4.06
C TYR A 105 16.55 -8.14 -3.63
N GLY A 106 15.80 -8.87 -4.45
CA GLY A 106 14.36 -9.08 -4.24
C GLY A 106 13.55 -7.86 -4.68
N TRP A 107 12.48 -7.52 -3.95
CA TRP A 107 11.66 -6.35 -4.30
C TRP A 107 12.41 -5.05 -4.02
N THR A 108 12.58 -4.23 -5.05
CA THR A 108 13.17 -2.89 -4.98
C THR A 108 12.14 -1.84 -5.38
N TRP A 109 12.23 -0.67 -4.75
CA TRP A 109 11.36 0.46 -5.01
C TRP A 109 12.11 1.58 -5.72
N ILE A 110 11.55 2.04 -6.84
CA ILE A 110 12.04 3.17 -7.63
C ILE A 110 11.21 4.40 -7.22
N PRO A 111 11.85 5.50 -6.77
CA PRO A 111 11.14 6.72 -6.41
C PRO A 111 10.30 7.32 -7.53
N GLY A 112 9.21 7.99 -7.15
CA GLY A 112 8.39 8.78 -8.08
C GLY A 112 7.37 9.63 -7.32
N TYR A 113 7.11 10.83 -7.81
CA TYR A 113 6.47 11.89 -7.01
C TYR A 113 4.95 11.99 -7.19
N GLU A 114 4.38 11.18 -8.07
CA GLU A 114 2.93 11.15 -8.29
C GLU A 114 2.25 10.19 -7.30
N TRP A 115 1.37 10.76 -6.47
CA TRP A 115 0.53 9.98 -5.57
C TRP A 115 -0.61 9.28 -6.33
N ALA A 116 -0.86 8.02 -6.00
CA ALA A 116 -2.06 7.24 -6.36
C ALA A 116 -2.48 6.35 -5.17
N PRO A 117 -3.76 5.90 -5.12
CA PRO A 117 -4.22 4.97 -4.07
C PRO A 117 -3.47 3.62 -4.10
N ALA A 118 -2.96 3.23 -5.27
CA ALA A 118 -1.96 2.18 -5.48
C ALA A 118 -1.49 2.24 -6.94
N TRP A 119 -0.22 1.90 -7.19
CA TRP A 119 0.31 1.77 -8.55
C TRP A 119 0.29 0.31 -9.02
N VAL A 120 -0.91 -0.21 -9.24
CA VAL A 120 -1.15 -1.59 -9.67
C VAL A 120 -2.04 -1.66 -10.91
N THR A 121 -1.98 -2.78 -11.63
CA THR A 121 -3.03 -3.20 -12.55
C THR A 121 -3.90 -4.25 -11.89
N TRP A 122 -5.06 -4.52 -12.49
CA TRP A 122 -6.09 -5.39 -11.94
C TRP A 122 -6.58 -6.42 -12.94
N ARG A 123 -6.99 -7.58 -12.42
CA ARG A 123 -7.65 -8.67 -13.16
C ARG A 123 -8.89 -9.17 -12.41
N GLN A 124 -9.85 -9.70 -13.15
CA GLN A 124 -11.01 -10.40 -12.61
C GLN A 124 -11.38 -11.61 -13.47
N GLY A 125 -11.98 -12.62 -12.84
CA GLY A 125 -12.48 -13.81 -13.53
C GLY A 125 -12.33 -15.07 -12.67
N GLY A 126 -13.07 -16.11 -13.00
CA GLY A 126 -13.00 -17.40 -12.29
C GLY A 126 -13.31 -17.34 -10.79
N GLY A 127 -13.98 -16.29 -10.30
CA GLY A 127 -14.24 -16.07 -8.86
C GLY A 127 -13.11 -15.37 -8.11
N TYR A 128 -12.10 -14.84 -8.81
CA TYR A 128 -10.95 -14.15 -8.23
C TYR A 128 -10.88 -12.69 -8.66
N PHE A 129 -10.33 -11.86 -7.78
CA PHE A 129 -9.66 -10.62 -8.16
C PHE A 129 -8.16 -10.84 -8.07
N GLY A 130 -7.44 -10.24 -9.01
CA GLY A 130 -5.99 -10.22 -8.99
C GLY A 130 -5.44 -8.84 -9.22
N TRP A 131 -4.24 -8.61 -8.74
CA TRP A 131 -3.53 -7.35 -8.92
C TRP A 131 -2.03 -7.60 -8.98
N ALA A 132 -1.31 -6.67 -9.59
CA ALA A 132 0.14 -6.70 -9.68
C ALA A 132 0.68 -5.26 -9.76
N PRO A 133 1.86 -4.99 -9.16
CA PRO A 133 2.53 -3.70 -9.33
C PRO A 133 2.72 -3.36 -10.81
N LEU A 134 2.48 -2.10 -11.16
CA LEU A 134 2.92 -1.58 -12.45
C LEU A 134 4.44 -1.40 -12.43
N SER A 135 5.11 -1.81 -13.50
CA SER A 135 6.56 -1.64 -13.63
C SER A 135 6.96 -0.17 -13.83
N PRO A 136 8.22 0.20 -13.50
CA PRO A 136 8.80 1.50 -13.84
C PRO A 136 8.65 1.86 -15.32
N GLY A 137 8.43 3.14 -15.61
CA GLY A 137 8.33 3.66 -16.98
C GLY A 137 6.99 3.40 -17.70
N LEU A 138 6.07 2.65 -17.10
CA LEU A 138 4.72 2.48 -17.65
C LEU A 138 3.79 3.61 -17.20
N SER A 139 3.37 4.43 -18.16
CA SER A 139 2.16 5.23 -18.00
C SER A 139 0.93 4.34 -18.20
N ILE A 140 -0.20 4.73 -17.60
CA ILE A 140 -1.47 4.03 -17.79
C ILE A 140 -1.83 3.97 -19.28
N ASP A 141 -1.52 5.02 -20.05
CA ASP A 141 -1.80 5.09 -21.49
C ASP A 141 -1.01 4.04 -22.29
N VAL A 142 0.19 3.66 -21.84
CA VAL A 142 1.04 2.62 -22.47
C VAL A 142 0.64 1.21 -22.04
N SER A 143 0.13 1.04 -20.81
CA SER A 143 -0.30 -0.27 -20.29
C SER A 143 -1.52 -0.86 -21.03
N PHE A 144 -2.21 -0.10 -21.87
CA PHE A 144 -3.35 -0.59 -22.67
C PHE A 144 -2.96 -1.46 -23.89
N GLY A 145 -1.66 -1.58 -24.22
CA GLY A 145 -1.21 -2.02 -25.56
C GLY A 145 -0.23 -3.19 -25.65
N GLY A 146 -0.04 -4.01 -24.62
CA GLY A 146 0.75 -5.26 -24.74
C GLY A 146 1.95 -5.42 -23.80
N TYR A 147 2.00 -4.69 -22.69
CA TYR A 147 2.98 -4.98 -21.64
C TYR A 147 2.56 -6.21 -20.82
N ASN A 148 3.42 -7.23 -20.81
CA ASN A 148 3.21 -8.43 -20.00
C ASN A 148 3.89 -8.26 -18.65
N ILE A 149 3.08 -8.14 -17.59
CA ILE A 149 3.58 -8.19 -16.22
C ILE A 149 4.02 -9.61 -15.91
N PRO A 150 5.23 -9.81 -15.33
CA PRO A 150 5.70 -11.13 -14.93
C PRO A 150 4.70 -11.88 -14.06
N ASP A 151 4.51 -13.18 -14.32
CA ASP A 151 3.51 -14.00 -13.63
C ASP A 151 3.71 -14.01 -12.10
N ASN A 152 4.96 -13.91 -11.64
CA ASN A 152 5.32 -13.90 -10.23
C ASN A 152 4.93 -12.61 -9.48
N TYR A 153 4.54 -11.55 -10.19
CA TYR A 153 4.10 -10.28 -9.58
C TYR A 153 2.63 -10.34 -9.16
N TRP A 154 1.86 -11.24 -9.76
CA TRP A 154 0.43 -11.32 -9.53
C TRP A 154 0.10 -11.89 -8.16
N VAL A 155 -0.82 -11.25 -7.47
CA VAL A 155 -1.50 -11.75 -6.28
C VAL A 155 -2.95 -11.99 -6.67
N PHE A 156 -3.54 -13.07 -6.15
CA PHE A 156 -4.96 -13.36 -6.34
C PHE A 156 -5.60 -13.71 -5.01
N ALA A 157 -6.84 -13.26 -4.84
CA ALA A 157 -7.71 -13.66 -3.74
C ALA A 157 -9.13 -13.92 -4.26
N PRO A 158 -9.90 -14.83 -3.65
CA PRO A 158 -11.31 -14.96 -3.96
C PRO A 158 -12.02 -13.61 -3.76
N GLN A 159 -12.91 -13.24 -4.70
CA GLN A 159 -13.51 -11.91 -4.74
C GLN A 159 -14.28 -11.55 -3.45
N ALA A 160 -14.78 -12.56 -2.74
CA ALA A 160 -15.50 -12.40 -1.47
C ALA A 160 -14.64 -11.80 -0.34
N TYR A 161 -13.31 -11.87 -0.44
CA TYR A 161 -12.38 -11.42 0.61
C TYR A 161 -11.66 -10.11 0.26
N ILE A 162 -11.96 -9.47 -0.86
CA ILE A 162 -11.20 -8.28 -1.32
C ILE A 162 -11.22 -7.13 -0.32
N THR A 163 -12.28 -6.99 0.48
CA THR A 163 -12.38 -5.96 1.53
C THR A 163 -12.04 -6.48 2.93
N SER A 164 -11.51 -7.69 3.05
CA SER A 164 -11.09 -8.28 4.32
C SER A 164 -9.79 -7.61 4.80
N PRO A 165 -9.72 -7.14 6.06
CA PRO A 165 -8.44 -6.74 6.66
C PRO A 165 -7.43 -7.88 6.71
N ASN A 166 -7.90 -9.13 6.77
CA ASN A 166 -7.07 -10.34 6.76
C ASN A 166 -7.07 -10.99 5.37
N ILE A 167 -7.03 -10.21 4.29
CA ILE A 167 -7.07 -10.77 2.93
C ILE A 167 -5.89 -11.73 2.66
N TYR A 168 -4.77 -11.56 3.37
CA TYR A 168 -3.57 -12.39 3.25
C TYR A 168 -3.83 -13.88 3.51
N ASP A 169 -4.78 -14.22 4.40
CA ASP A 169 -5.16 -15.60 4.72
C ASP A 169 -5.83 -16.33 3.53
N TYR A 170 -6.25 -15.57 2.52
CA TYR A 170 -7.02 -16.08 1.38
C TYR A 170 -6.25 -16.01 0.07
N TYR A 171 -4.97 -15.65 0.10
CA TYR A 171 -4.17 -15.59 -1.10
C TYR A 171 -3.99 -16.95 -1.74
N VAL A 172 -4.10 -16.94 -3.06
CA VAL A 172 -3.85 -18.11 -3.87
C VAL A 172 -2.37 -18.49 -3.78
N PRO A 173 -2.05 -19.78 -3.54
CA PRO A 173 -0.67 -20.26 -3.53
C PRO A 173 0.07 -19.91 -4.83
N TYR A 174 1.37 -19.69 -4.72
CA TYR A 174 2.21 -19.26 -5.84
C TYR A 174 2.06 -20.16 -7.09
N ASN A 175 1.99 -21.48 -6.89
CA ASN A 175 1.91 -22.47 -7.97
C ASN A 175 0.62 -22.39 -8.80
N ASP A 176 -0.46 -21.83 -8.25
CA ASP A 176 -1.76 -21.75 -8.92
C ASP A 176 -1.96 -20.42 -9.68
N ARG A 177 -1.09 -19.43 -9.48
CA ARG A 177 -1.21 -18.08 -10.05
C ARG A 177 -1.35 -18.08 -11.57
N VAL A 178 -0.53 -18.84 -12.29
CA VAL A 178 -0.56 -18.95 -13.76
C VAL A 178 -1.91 -19.48 -14.25
N THR A 179 -2.48 -20.45 -13.54
CA THR A 179 -3.78 -21.01 -13.89
C THR A 179 -4.89 -19.97 -13.72
N ILE A 180 -4.81 -19.13 -12.68
CA ILE A 180 -5.77 -18.05 -12.46
C ILE A 180 -5.58 -16.89 -13.46
N ILE A 181 -4.33 -16.55 -13.81
CA ILE A 181 -4.02 -15.59 -14.89
C ILE A 181 -4.76 -15.99 -16.17
N ASN A 182 -4.66 -17.26 -16.58
CA ASN A 182 -5.32 -17.78 -17.79
C ASN A 182 -6.86 -17.83 -17.72
N ARG A 183 -7.45 -17.66 -16.52
CA ARG A 183 -8.91 -17.66 -16.29
C ARG A 183 -9.47 -16.27 -15.99
N THR A 184 -8.64 -15.23 -16.08
CA THR A 184 -8.99 -13.86 -15.72
C THR A 184 -8.66 -12.90 -16.86
N THR A 185 -9.38 -11.78 -16.90
CA THR A 185 -9.17 -10.67 -17.84
C THR A 185 -8.82 -9.40 -17.07
N TYR A 186 -8.15 -8.45 -17.73
CA TYR A 186 -7.80 -7.17 -17.12
C TYR A 186 -9.04 -6.33 -16.78
N ILE A 187 -8.99 -5.62 -15.65
CA ILE A 187 -9.96 -4.58 -15.28
C ILE A 187 -9.40 -3.22 -15.69
N ASN A 188 -10.00 -2.60 -16.70
CA ASN A 188 -9.53 -1.34 -17.28
C ASN A 188 -10.26 -0.11 -16.71
N ASN A 189 -10.78 -0.18 -15.49
CA ASN A 189 -11.38 0.97 -14.82
C ASN A 189 -10.27 1.95 -14.42
N THR A 190 -10.31 3.17 -14.95
CA THR A 190 -9.37 4.23 -14.58
C THR A 190 -10.07 5.35 -13.82
N TYR A 191 -9.34 5.97 -12.90
CA TYR A 191 -9.73 7.19 -12.20
C TYR A 191 -8.73 8.30 -12.56
N VAL A 192 -9.23 9.54 -12.69
CA VAL A 192 -8.39 10.72 -12.94
C VAL A 192 -8.57 11.69 -11.79
N TYR A 193 -7.47 12.04 -11.11
CA TYR A 193 -7.44 13.00 -10.02
C TYR A 193 -6.25 13.92 -10.19
N ASN A 194 -6.45 15.24 -10.16
CA ASN A 194 -5.37 16.23 -10.29
C ASN A 194 -4.40 15.95 -11.47
N ASN A 195 -4.97 15.65 -12.65
CA ASN A 195 -4.24 15.27 -13.87
C ASN A 195 -3.43 13.96 -13.79
N ARG A 196 -3.58 13.17 -12.72
CA ARG A 196 -2.98 11.84 -12.55
C ARG A 196 -4.02 10.78 -12.89
N ARG A 197 -3.65 9.83 -13.75
CA ARG A 197 -4.50 8.71 -14.16
C ARG A 197 -3.94 7.42 -13.56
N TYR A 198 -4.80 6.61 -12.94
CA TYR A 198 -4.43 5.31 -12.39
C TYR A 198 -5.58 4.30 -12.50
N TYR A 199 -5.30 2.99 -12.36
CA TYR A 199 -6.33 1.95 -12.35
C TYR A 199 -6.99 1.90 -10.98
N SER A 200 -8.31 2.07 -10.92
CA SER A 200 -9.06 2.09 -9.67
C SER A 200 -9.51 0.70 -9.22
N GLY A 201 -9.35 -0.32 -10.06
CA GLY A 201 -9.72 -1.70 -9.76
C GLY A 201 -11.22 -2.00 -9.93
N PRO A 202 -11.74 -3.04 -9.24
CA PRO A 202 -13.15 -3.38 -9.26
C PRO A 202 -14.02 -2.22 -8.76
N ARG A 203 -15.19 -2.01 -9.38
CA ARG A 203 -16.12 -0.96 -8.92
C ARG A 203 -16.79 -1.38 -7.61
N SER A 204 -17.31 -0.41 -6.85
CA SER A 204 -18.11 -0.68 -5.65
C SER A 204 -19.22 -1.71 -5.89
N ALA A 205 -19.92 -1.60 -7.03
CA ALA A 205 -20.97 -2.55 -7.42
C ALA A 205 -20.44 -3.98 -7.68
N ASP A 206 -19.23 -4.12 -8.25
CA ASP A 206 -18.60 -5.42 -8.47
C ASP A 206 -18.23 -6.07 -7.14
N ILE A 207 -17.67 -5.29 -6.22
CA ILE A 207 -17.31 -5.75 -4.87
C ILE A 207 -18.57 -6.10 -4.07
N GLN A 208 -19.62 -5.28 -4.11
CA GLN A 208 -20.90 -5.56 -3.43
C GLN A 208 -21.52 -6.87 -3.95
N ARG A 209 -21.51 -7.06 -5.27
CA ARG A 209 -22.01 -8.29 -5.91
C ARG A 209 -21.20 -9.52 -5.49
N ALA A 210 -19.87 -9.42 -5.40
CA ALA A 210 -19.01 -10.53 -5.02
C ALA A 210 -19.07 -10.88 -3.52
N THR A 211 -19.20 -9.87 -2.67
CA THR A 211 -19.18 -10.04 -1.20
C THR A 211 -20.57 -10.28 -0.62
N GLY A 212 -21.64 -9.94 -1.35
CA GLY A 212 -23.01 -9.95 -0.84
C GLY A 212 -23.25 -8.95 0.29
N ARG A 213 -22.35 -7.98 0.48
CA ARG A 213 -22.37 -7.01 1.58
C ARG A 213 -22.29 -5.58 1.06
N PRO A 214 -22.94 -4.61 1.73
CA PRO A 214 -22.69 -3.21 1.44
C PRO A 214 -21.21 -2.89 1.65
N VAL A 215 -20.55 -2.36 0.61
CA VAL A 215 -19.17 -1.91 0.70
C VAL A 215 -19.13 -0.52 1.31
N ARG A 216 -18.41 -0.40 2.44
CA ARG A 216 -18.13 0.89 3.06
C ARG A 216 -17.08 1.62 2.24
N MET A 217 -17.45 2.78 1.70
CA MET A 217 -16.49 3.71 1.09
C MET A 217 -15.93 4.60 2.19
N TYR A 218 -14.61 4.62 2.34
CA TYR A 218 -13.93 5.52 3.27
C TYR A 218 -13.65 6.85 2.56
N ASN A 219 -14.11 7.94 3.16
CA ASN A 219 -13.75 9.27 2.70
C ASN A 219 -12.38 9.62 3.26
N VAL A 220 -11.36 9.60 2.41
CA VAL A 220 -10.05 10.15 2.72
C VAL A 220 -10.13 11.62 2.33
N ARG A 221 -10.12 12.51 3.32
CA ARG A 221 -10.03 13.96 3.09
C ARG A 221 -8.55 14.34 3.13
N ASN A 222 -8.12 15.07 2.11
CA ASN A 222 -6.83 15.76 2.11
C ASN A 222 -6.87 16.94 3.08
#